data_AF-A0A920UVZ5-F1
#
_entry.id   AF-A0A920UVZ5-F1
#
_cell.length_a   1.000
_cell.length_b   1.000
_cell.length_c   1.000
_cell.angle_alpha   90.00
_cell.angle_beta   90.00
_cell.angle_gamma   90.00
#
_symmetry.space_group_name_H-M   'P 1'
#
loop_
_entity.id
_entity.type
_entity.pdbx_description
1 polymer ?
#
loop_
_entity_poly.entity_id
_entity_poly.type
_entity_poly.pdbx_seq_one_letter_code
_entity_poly.pdbx_strand_id
1 'polypeptide(L)'
;MRTGEGKTLVATLPAYLNGLSGKGVHIVTVNEYLAHRDADWMRPIYEILGFSVGVIKSGQTPDEKKAGYESDITYGTNNEFGFDYLRDNMAFRLDQKMQKELNFAIVDEVDSILVDEARTPLIISGAAEDSSKLYVAINKLIPRLEKGVKAEKSKMEMMDKNYVPEDTGHFTVDEKSRQVELTESGHEFVEDLLIKQKLLEEGQSLYAATNLGLLHHVHAGLKAHHLFNKDTEYIFPEQANRSYR
;
A
#
# COMPACT_ATOMS: atom_id res chain seq x y z
N MET A 1 -10.32 28.32 -26.15
CA MET A 1 -9.93 29.73 -26.06
C MET A 1 -8.45 29.84 -26.41
N ARG A 2 -8.07 30.78 -27.28
CA ARG A 2 -6.67 31.08 -27.57
C ARG A 2 -6.00 31.74 -26.37
N THR A 3 -4.67 31.64 -26.29
CA THR A 3 -3.88 32.33 -25.27
C THR A 3 -4.15 33.83 -25.34
N GLY A 4 -4.41 34.45 -24.18
CA GLY A 4 -4.76 35.88 -24.09
C GLY A 4 -6.25 36.19 -24.17
N GLU A 5 -7.13 35.22 -24.45
CA GLU A 5 -8.59 35.43 -24.41
C GLU A 5 -9.18 35.46 -22.99
N GLY A 6 -8.33 35.40 -21.95
CA GLY A 6 -8.77 35.51 -20.56
C GLY A 6 -9.25 34.19 -19.94
N LYS A 7 -8.62 33.05 -20.26
CA LYS A 7 -8.93 31.73 -19.66
C LYS A 7 -9.04 31.80 -18.13
N THR A 8 -8.08 32.45 -17.46
CA THR A 8 -8.06 32.64 -16.00
C THR A 8 -9.31 33.35 -15.48
N LEU A 9 -9.74 34.42 -16.15
CA LEU A 9 -10.96 35.15 -15.76
C LEU A 9 -12.21 34.30 -16.03
N VAL A 10 -12.27 33.62 -17.18
CA VAL A 10 -13.41 32.74 -17.51
C VAL A 10 -13.55 31.59 -16.53
N ALA A 11 -12.44 31.05 -16.00
CA ALA A 11 -12.45 29.99 -15.01
C ALA A 11 -13.18 30.39 -13.71
N THR A 12 -13.23 31.67 -13.36
CA THR A 12 -13.93 32.15 -12.15
C THR A 12 -15.43 31.88 -12.19
N LEU A 13 -16.05 31.87 -13.37
CA LEU A 13 -17.49 31.69 -13.54
C LEU A 13 -17.95 30.27 -13.15
N PRO A 14 -17.42 29.18 -13.76
CA PRO A 14 -17.77 27.83 -13.34
C PRO A 14 -17.22 27.50 -11.95
N ALA A 15 -16.09 28.09 -11.53
CA ALA A 15 -15.56 27.89 -10.18
C ALA A 15 -16.52 28.42 -9.12
N TYR A 16 -17.02 29.64 -9.29
CA TYR A 16 -18.02 30.22 -8.41
C TYR A 16 -19.30 29.39 -8.37
N LEU A 17 -19.86 29.05 -9.54
CA LEU A 17 -21.09 28.27 -9.64
C LEU A 17 -20.99 26.93 -8.89
N ASN A 18 -19.90 26.19 -9.09
CA ASN A 18 -19.71 24.88 -8.46
C ASN A 18 -19.33 24.99 -6.98
N GLY A 19 -18.61 26.05 -6.58
CA GLY A 19 -18.26 26.25 -5.17
C GLY A 19 -19.47 26.65 -4.30
N LEU A 20 -20.59 27.10 -4.88
CA LEU A 20 -21.87 27.27 -4.15
C LEU A 20 -22.37 25.99 -3.47
N SER A 21 -21.92 24.81 -3.93
CA SER A 21 -22.22 23.54 -3.28
C SER A 21 -21.53 23.33 -1.92
N GLY A 22 -20.50 24.12 -1.61
CA GLY A 22 -19.65 23.97 -0.42
C GLY A 22 -18.75 22.73 -0.45
N LYS A 23 -18.75 21.96 -1.54
CA LYS A 23 -17.97 20.73 -1.70
C LYS A 23 -16.53 20.95 -2.20
N GLY A 24 -16.18 22.20 -2.51
CA GLY A 24 -14.87 22.58 -3.03
C GLY A 24 -14.77 22.50 -4.56
N VAL A 25 -13.87 23.32 -5.12
CA VAL A 25 -13.48 23.31 -6.54
C VAL A 25 -11.96 23.31 -6.65
N HIS A 26 -11.41 22.42 -7.47
CA HIS A 26 -9.99 22.37 -7.76
C HIS A 26 -9.67 23.07 -9.09
N ILE A 27 -8.77 24.05 -9.08
CA ILE A 27 -8.25 24.67 -10.30
C ILE A 27 -6.82 24.17 -10.49
N VAL A 28 -6.64 23.34 -11.51
CA VAL A 28 -5.40 22.66 -11.83
C VAL A 28 -4.63 23.46 -12.86
N THR A 29 -3.38 23.75 -12.57
CA THR A 29 -2.44 24.44 -13.47
C THR A 29 -1.19 23.60 -13.68
N VAL A 30 -0.38 23.99 -14.67
CA VAL A 30 0.81 23.23 -15.08
C VAL A 30 1.99 23.38 -14.10
N ASN A 31 2.03 24.46 -13.31
CA ASN A 31 3.10 24.69 -12.33
C ASN A 31 2.65 25.57 -11.15
N GLU A 32 3.39 25.49 -10.05
CA GLU A 32 3.06 26.18 -8.81
C GLU A 32 3.07 27.71 -8.91
N TYR A 33 3.93 28.27 -9.76
CA TYR A 33 3.98 29.72 -9.97
C TYR A 33 2.65 30.22 -10.57
N LEU A 34 2.11 29.52 -11.58
CA LEU A 34 0.81 29.84 -12.17
C LEU A 34 -0.32 29.64 -11.16
N ALA A 35 -0.32 28.52 -10.42
CA ALA A 35 -1.32 28.27 -9.37
C ALA A 35 -1.37 29.43 -8.36
N HIS A 36 -0.20 29.86 -7.86
CA HIS A 36 -0.12 30.93 -6.89
C HIS A 36 -0.51 32.29 -7.47
N ARG A 37 0.04 32.64 -8.63
CA ARG A 37 -0.25 33.90 -9.32
C ARG A 37 -1.75 34.04 -9.58
N ASP A 38 -2.38 32.99 -10.12
CA ASP A 38 -3.78 33.04 -10.52
C ASP A 38 -4.71 33.00 -9.30
N ALA A 39 -4.34 32.27 -8.25
CA ALA A 39 -5.03 32.34 -6.97
C ALA A 39 -5.01 33.76 -6.41
N ASP A 40 -3.84 34.40 -6.28
CA ASP A 40 -3.72 35.75 -5.74
C ASP A 40 -4.41 36.80 -6.62
N TRP A 41 -4.32 36.64 -7.94
CA TRP A 41 -4.92 37.56 -8.87
C TRP A 41 -6.45 37.49 -8.86
N MET A 42 -7.03 36.29 -8.78
CA MET A 42 -8.48 36.08 -8.77
C MET A 42 -9.09 36.12 -7.35
N ARG A 43 -8.29 36.03 -6.29
CA ARG A 43 -8.71 36.07 -4.88
C ARG A 43 -9.70 37.20 -4.57
N PRO A 44 -9.50 38.47 -5.01
CA PRO A 44 -10.45 39.54 -4.73
C PRO A 44 -11.85 39.25 -5.27
N ILE A 45 -11.98 38.57 -6.42
CA ILE A 45 -13.28 38.23 -7.01
C ILE A 45 -13.99 37.19 -6.13
N TYR A 46 -13.29 36.16 -5.70
CA TYR A 46 -13.85 35.11 -4.85
C TYR A 46 -14.20 35.63 -3.45
N GLU A 47 -13.30 36.37 -2.81
CA GLU A 47 -13.49 36.87 -1.44
C GLU A 47 -14.61 37.92 -1.35
N ILE A 48 -14.77 38.78 -2.36
CA ILE A 48 -15.93 39.70 -2.44
C ILE A 48 -17.25 38.94 -2.49
N LEU A 49 -17.26 37.74 -3.07
CA LEU A 49 -18.43 36.86 -3.15
C LEU A 49 -18.54 35.90 -1.95
N GLY A 50 -17.67 36.04 -0.94
CA GLY A 50 -17.68 35.26 0.29
C GLY A 50 -16.99 33.90 0.22
N PHE A 51 -16.20 33.65 -0.84
CA PHE A 51 -15.49 32.38 -1.02
C PHE A 51 -14.05 32.50 -0.50
N SER A 52 -13.59 31.44 0.15
CA SER A 52 -12.20 31.25 0.55
C SER A 52 -11.36 30.65 -0.59
N VAL A 53 -10.09 31.05 -0.66
CA VAL A 53 -9.15 30.59 -1.71
C VAL A 53 -7.89 30.02 -1.09
N GLY A 54 -7.65 28.73 -1.35
CA GLY A 54 -6.48 27.97 -0.92
C GLY A 54 -5.51 27.71 -2.08
N VAL A 55 -4.23 27.49 -1.75
CA VAL A 55 -3.19 27.12 -2.73
C VAL A 55 -2.38 25.95 -2.18
N ILE A 56 -2.33 24.87 -2.95
CA ILE A 56 -1.51 23.70 -2.66
C ILE A 56 -0.16 23.85 -3.36
N LYS A 57 0.91 23.66 -2.58
CA LYS A 57 2.30 23.73 -3.00
C LYS A 57 3.10 22.57 -2.43
N SER A 58 4.19 22.24 -3.09
CA SER A 58 5.17 21.30 -2.58
C SER A 58 5.80 21.79 -1.28
N GLY A 59 6.14 20.85 -0.39
CA GLY A 59 6.77 21.14 0.90
C GLY A 59 5.83 21.63 2.01
N GLN A 60 4.54 21.85 1.73
CA GLN A 60 3.54 22.13 2.77
C GLN A 60 3.36 20.92 3.70
N THR A 61 3.18 21.21 4.98
CA THR A 61 2.79 20.22 5.98
C THR A 61 1.39 19.67 5.71
N PRO A 62 1.04 18.47 6.20
CA PRO A 62 -0.31 17.93 6.05
C PRO A 62 -1.41 18.87 6.57
N ASP A 63 -1.16 19.58 7.68
CA ASP A 63 -2.13 20.52 8.26
C ASP A 63 -2.33 21.76 7.37
N GLU A 64 -1.25 22.30 6.78
CA GLU A 64 -1.33 23.40 5.80
C GLU A 64 -2.09 22.97 4.54
N LYS A 65 -1.83 21.75 4.05
CA LYS A 65 -2.56 21.21 2.89
C LYS A 65 -4.03 21.02 3.20
N LYS A 66 -4.35 20.46 4.37
CA LYS A 66 -5.74 20.30 4.83
C LYS A 66 -6.46 21.65 4.90
N ALA A 67 -5.84 22.68 5.47
CA ALA A 67 -6.39 24.04 5.46
C ALA A 67 -6.57 24.60 4.03
N GLY A 68 -5.66 24.28 3.11
CA GLY A 68 -5.78 24.60 1.69
C GLY A 68 -7.03 23.96 1.05
N TYR A 69 -7.19 22.65 1.20
CA TYR A 69 -8.36 21.90 0.73
C TYR A 69 -9.66 22.27 1.48
N GLU A 70 -9.55 22.87 2.66
CA GLU A 70 -10.69 23.41 3.40
C GLU A 70 -11.32 24.64 2.73
N SER A 71 -10.61 25.27 1.79
CA SER A 71 -11.12 26.41 1.03
C SER A 71 -12.21 26.03 0.02
N ASP A 72 -13.04 27.00 -0.36
CA ASP A 72 -14.09 26.82 -1.37
C ASP A 72 -13.47 26.60 -2.76
N ILE A 73 -12.42 27.37 -3.07
CA ILE A 73 -11.63 27.25 -4.29
C ILE A 73 -10.19 26.90 -3.91
N THR A 74 -9.65 25.83 -4.49
CA THR A 74 -8.28 25.37 -4.25
C THR A 74 -7.50 25.37 -5.56
N TYR A 75 -6.42 26.17 -5.62
CA TYR A 75 -5.48 26.15 -6.74
C TYR A 75 -4.33 25.18 -6.46
N GLY A 76 -3.84 24.50 -7.49
CA GLY A 76 -2.70 23.60 -7.35
C GLY A 76 -2.22 23.07 -8.69
N THR A 77 -1.24 22.18 -8.64
CA THR A 77 -0.78 21.43 -9.81
C THR A 77 -1.41 20.05 -9.84
N ASN A 78 -1.44 19.44 -11.02
CA ASN A 78 -1.86 18.06 -11.21
C ASN A 78 -1.06 17.08 -10.33
N ASN A 79 0.27 17.29 -10.23
CA ASN A 79 1.15 16.44 -9.43
C ASN A 79 0.84 16.54 -7.94
N GLU A 80 0.66 17.75 -7.41
CA GLU A 80 0.35 17.92 -5.98
C GLU A 80 -1.01 17.31 -5.63
N PHE A 81 -2.07 17.58 -6.42
CA PHE A 81 -3.38 16.95 -6.22
C PHE A 81 -3.31 15.43 -6.32
N GLY A 82 -2.58 14.89 -7.29
CA GLY A 82 -2.45 13.45 -7.48
C GLY A 82 -1.69 12.77 -6.34
N PHE A 83 -0.56 13.33 -5.90
CA PHE A 83 0.20 12.77 -4.78
C PHE A 83 -0.50 12.93 -3.43
N ASP A 84 -1.25 14.02 -3.23
CA ASP A 84 -2.13 14.17 -2.04
C ASP A 84 -3.22 13.09 -2.04
N TYR A 85 -3.86 12.83 -3.18
CA TYR A 85 -4.84 11.76 -3.31
C TYR A 85 -4.22 10.39 -2.98
N LEU A 86 -3.03 10.09 -3.51
CA LEU A 86 -2.34 8.83 -3.20
C LEU A 86 -1.98 8.74 -1.71
N ARG A 87 -1.51 9.82 -1.08
CA ARG A 87 -1.21 9.86 0.36
C ARG A 87 -2.45 9.68 1.23
N ASP A 88 -3.57 10.28 0.87
CA ASP A 88 -4.84 10.11 1.58
C ASP A 88 -5.36 8.66 1.52
N ASN A 89 -5.05 7.93 0.45
CA ASN A 89 -5.40 6.51 0.34
C ASN A 89 -4.45 5.56 1.09
N MET A 90 -3.31 6.08 1.60
CA MET A 90 -2.42 5.36 2.50
C MET A 90 -2.61 5.75 3.97
N ALA A 91 -3.45 6.75 4.26
CA ALA A 91 -3.72 7.20 5.62
C ALA A 91 -4.46 6.12 6.43
N PHE A 92 -3.97 5.84 7.64
CA PHE A 92 -4.58 4.84 8.53
C PHE A 92 -5.88 5.31 9.16
N ARG A 93 -6.08 6.63 9.25
CA ARG A 93 -7.24 7.24 9.89
C ARG A 93 -7.82 8.35 9.02
N LEU A 94 -9.13 8.57 9.15
CA LEU A 94 -9.85 9.58 8.37
C LEU A 94 -9.42 11.01 8.71
N ASP A 95 -9.03 11.27 9.96
CA ASP A 95 -8.59 12.60 10.43
C ASP A 95 -7.26 13.06 9.82
N GLN A 96 -6.46 12.10 9.32
CA GLN A 96 -5.18 12.33 8.65
C GLN A 96 -5.31 12.67 7.15
N LYS A 97 -6.51 12.55 6.58
CA LYS A 97 -6.74 12.91 5.17
C LYS A 97 -6.71 14.43 4.99
N MET A 98 -6.13 14.87 3.87
CA MET A 98 -6.00 16.28 3.50
C MET A 98 -7.12 16.71 2.56
N GLN A 99 -7.43 15.92 1.53
CA GLN A 99 -8.45 16.25 0.53
C GLN A 99 -9.87 16.04 1.05
N LYS A 100 -10.78 16.86 0.52
CA LYS A 100 -12.22 16.68 0.65
C LYS A 100 -12.77 15.71 -0.41
N GLU A 101 -14.10 15.63 -0.50
CA GLU A 101 -14.79 15.01 -1.64
C GLU A 101 -14.30 15.61 -2.97
N LEU A 102 -13.93 14.74 -3.91
CA LEU A 102 -13.54 15.17 -5.26
C LEU A 102 -14.78 15.62 -6.04
N ASN A 103 -15.10 16.90 -5.97
CA ASN A 103 -16.36 17.45 -6.49
C ASN A 103 -16.28 17.97 -7.94
N PHE A 104 -15.45 18.99 -8.19
CA PHE A 104 -15.33 19.61 -9.50
C PHE A 104 -13.91 20.10 -9.74
N ALA A 105 -13.39 19.90 -10.95
CA ALA A 105 -12.06 20.32 -11.34
C ALA A 105 -12.08 21.10 -12.66
N ILE A 106 -11.36 22.21 -12.68
CA ILE A 106 -11.08 22.99 -13.89
C ILE A 106 -9.60 22.81 -14.19
N VAL A 107 -9.29 22.25 -15.36
CA VAL A 107 -7.90 22.01 -15.77
C VAL A 107 -7.50 23.07 -16.79
N ASP A 108 -6.58 23.95 -16.42
CA ASP A 108 -5.93 24.86 -17.36
C ASP A 108 -4.84 24.11 -18.14
N GLU A 109 -4.67 24.47 -19.42
CA GLU A 109 -3.78 23.76 -20.37
C GLU A 109 -4.00 22.23 -20.36
N VAL A 110 -5.27 21.84 -20.61
CA VAL A 110 -5.73 20.44 -20.56
C VAL A 110 -4.95 19.48 -21.47
N ASP A 111 -4.42 19.96 -22.59
CA ASP A 111 -3.57 19.20 -23.50
C ASP A 111 -2.23 18.85 -22.84
N SER A 112 -1.59 19.82 -22.20
CA SER A 112 -0.33 19.60 -21.47
C SER A 112 -0.52 18.57 -20.35
N ILE A 113 -1.61 18.69 -19.59
CA ILE A 113 -1.83 17.87 -18.38
C ILE A 113 -2.40 16.48 -18.72
N LEU A 114 -3.50 16.41 -19.48
CA LEU A 114 -4.22 15.16 -19.73
C LEU A 114 -3.73 14.38 -20.96
N VAL A 115 -2.84 14.97 -21.77
CA VAL A 115 -2.24 14.27 -22.93
C VAL A 115 -0.75 14.06 -22.72
N ASP A 116 0.03 15.13 -22.53
CA ASP A 116 1.49 15.02 -22.52
C ASP A 116 2.03 14.42 -21.21
N GLU A 117 1.53 14.90 -20.06
CA GLU A 117 1.96 14.44 -18.73
C GLU A 117 1.32 13.10 -18.34
N ALA A 118 0.13 12.79 -18.83
CA ALA A 118 -0.61 11.56 -18.53
C ALA A 118 0.10 10.26 -18.98
N ARG A 119 1.22 10.37 -19.71
CA ARG A 119 2.03 9.22 -20.15
C ARG A 119 2.79 8.53 -19.02
N THR A 120 3.05 9.24 -17.92
CA THR A 120 3.79 8.70 -16.77
C THR A 120 2.89 8.65 -15.54
N PRO A 121 2.72 7.48 -14.89
CA PRO A 121 1.89 7.39 -13.70
C PRO A 121 2.55 8.07 -12.50
N LEU A 122 1.74 8.52 -11.54
CA LEU A 122 2.19 8.96 -10.23
C LEU A 122 2.43 7.75 -9.34
N ILE A 123 3.64 7.62 -8.80
CA ILE A 123 4.06 6.47 -7.98
C ILE A 123 4.66 6.97 -6.67
N ILE A 124 4.18 6.43 -5.54
CA ILE A 124 4.84 6.57 -4.25
C ILE A 124 5.59 5.26 -3.96
N SER A 125 6.92 5.34 -3.95
CA SER A 125 7.78 4.22 -3.58
C SER A 125 8.14 4.33 -2.11
N GLY A 126 7.86 3.28 -1.33
CA GLY A 126 8.36 3.12 0.04
C GLY A 126 9.63 2.27 0.07
N ALA A 127 10.43 2.43 1.13
CA ALA A 127 11.46 1.43 1.42
C ALA A 127 10.76 0.09 1.69
N ALA A 128 11.22 -0.98 1.03
CA ALA A 128 10.79 -2.32 1.42
C ALA A 128 11.25 -2.55 2.87
N GLU A 129 10.34 -3.00 3.74
CA GLU A 129 10.73 -3.44 5.07
C GLU A 129 11.84 -4.48 4.93
N ASP A 130 12.97 -4.25 5.60
CA ASP A 130 14.15 -5.11 5.54
C ASP A 130 13.90 -6.43 6.31
N SER A 131 13.04 -7.25 5.72
CA SER A 131 12.67 -8.59 6.18
C SER A 131 13.75 -9.62 5.86
N SER A 132 14.86 -9.21 5.22
CA SER A 132 15.97 -10.07 4.82
C SER A 132 16.54 -10.86 6.00
N LYS A 133 16.70 -10.21 7.16
CA LYS A 133 17.19 -10.86 8.39
C LYS A 133 16.22 -11.94 8.88
N LEU A 134 14.92 -11.65 8.79
CA LEU A 134 13.87 -12.57 9.23
C LEU A 134 13.81 -13.80 8.33
N TYR A 135 13.88 -13.61 7.00
CA TYR A 135 13.97 -14.72 6.05
C TYR A 135 15.18 -15.62 6.33
N VAL A 136 16.35 -15.04 6.57
CA VAL A 136 17.57 -15.81 6.89
C VAL A 136 17.41 -16.58 8.20
N ALA A 137 16.81 -15.98 9.22
CA ALA A 137 16.59 -16.63 10.51
C ALA A 137 15.62 -17.81 10.38
N ILE A 138 14.46 -17.59 9.75
CA ILE A 138 13.43 -18.62 9.57
C ILE A 138 13.94 -19.75 8.69
N ASN A 139 14.66 -19.45 7.61
CA ASN A 139 15.24 -20.46 6.73
C ASN A 139 16.17 -21.44 7.46
N LYS A 140 16.82 -21.01 8.56
CA LYS A 140 17.64 -21.89 9.41
C LYS A 140 16.81 -22.77 10.36
N LEU A 141 15.57 -22.39 10.64
CA LEU A 141 14.66 -23.13 11.50
C LEU A 141 13.95 -24.25 10.73
N ILE A 142 13.57 -24.00 9.47
CA ILE A 142 12.77 -24.95 8.66
C ILE A 142 13.35 -26.38 8.63
N PRO A 143 14.66 -26.61 8.44
CA PRO A 143 15.21 -27.96 8.40
C PRO A 143 15.11 -28.75 9.72
N ARG A 144 14.73 -28.10 10.83
CA ARG A 144 14.50 -28.76 12.13
C ARG A 144 13.08 -29.31 12.26
N LEU A 145 12.17 -28.91 11.37
CA LEU A 145 10.80 -29.40 11.34
C LEU A 145 10.77 -30.77 10.67
N GLU A 146 9.88 -31.63 11.13
CA GLU A 146 9.79 -33.02 10.66
C GLU A 146 8.55 -33.15 9.79
N LYS A 147 8.73 -33.68 8.58
CA LYS A 147 7.61 -33.91 7.67
C LYS A 147 6.75 -35.05 8.21
N GLY A 148 5.49 -34.71 8.41
CA GLY A 148 4.40 -35.55 8.83
C GLY A 148 3.63 -36.22 7.70
N VAL A 149 2.76 -37.14 8.09
CA VAL A 149 1.73 -37.72 7.22
C VAL A 149 0.36 -37.28 7.75
N LYS A 150 -0.48 -36.74 6.86
CA LYS A 150 -1.89 -36.46 7.19
C LYS A 150 -2.59 -37.78 7.52
N ALA A 151 -3.26 -37.83 8.66
CA ALA A 151 -4.03 -39.02 9.03
C ALA A 151 -5.24 -39.18 8.10
N GLU A 152 -5.20 -40.18 7.20
CA GLU A 152 -6.37 -40.55 6.42
C GLU A 152 -7.35 -41.32 7.31
N LYS A 153 -8.57 -40.80 7.48
CA LYS A 153 -9.62 -41.49 8.25
C LYS A 153 -9.98 -42.82 7.59
N SER A 154 -9.75 -43.93 8.29
CA SER A 154 -10.27 -45.21 7.84
C SER A 154 -11.81 -45.24 7.97
N LYS A 155 -12.50 -46.05 7.15
CA LYS A 155 -13.97 -46.20 7.23
C LYS A 155 -14.45 -46.63 8.63
N MET A 156 -13.59 -47.31 9.39
CA MET A 156 -13.85 -47.76 10.76
C MET A 156 -13.71 -46.61 11.77
N GLU A 157 -12.71 -45.75 11.59
CA GLU A 157 -12.45 -44.56 12.42
C GLU A 157 -13.49 -43.44 12.20
N MET A 158 -14.10 -43.36 11.02
CA MET A 158 -15.22 -42.44 10.78
C MET A 158 -16.48 -42.79 11.59
N MET A 159 -16.59 -44.02 12.11
CA MET A 159 -17.74 -44.45 12.93
C MET A 159 -17.54 -44.15 14.43
N ASP A 160 -16.32 -43.87 14.87
CA ASP A 160 -16.04 -43.43 16.24
C ASP A 160 -16.11 -41.90 16.32
N LYS A 161 -17.14 -41.39 17.02
CA LYS A 161 -17.35 -39.94 17.20
C LYS A 161 -16.28 -39.27 18.06
N ASN A 162 -15.45 -40.04 18.78
CA ASN A 162 -14.41 -39.53 19.65
C ASN A 162 -13.00 -39.67 19.05
N TYR A 163 -12.84 -40.23 17.85
CA TYR A 163 -11.55 -40.35 17.19
C TYR A 163 -11.14 -39.01 16.55
N VAL A 164 -10.11 -38.39 17.13
CA VAL A 164 -9.44 -37.23 16.54
C VAL A 164 -8.25 -37.78 15.74
N PRO A 165 -8.23 -37.63 14.39
CA PRO A 165 -7.05 -37.98 13.61
C PRO A 165 -5.90 -37.08 14.06
N GLU A 166 -4.84 -37.67 14.60
CA GLU A 166 -3.62 -36.93 14.93
C GLU A 166 -2.68 -36.99 13.74
N ASP A 167 -2.46 -35.84 13.12
CA ASP A 167 -1.43 -35.68 12.11
C ASP A 167 -0.06 -35.89 12.78
N THR A 168 0.77 -36.71 12.16
CA THR A 168 2.13 -36.98 12.65
C THR A 168 3.09 -35.86 12.22
N GLY A 169 4.22 -35.72 12.91
CA GLY A 169 5.26 -34.73 12.56
C GLY A 169 4.84 -33.27 12.81
N HIS A 170 5.67 -32.34 12.33
CA HIS A 170 5.49 -30.90 12.54
C HIS A 170 4.74 -30.20 11.38
N PHE A 171 4.71 -30.78 10.18
CA PHE A 171 3.97 -30.21 9.06
C PHE A 171 3.63 -31.30 8.05
N THR A 172 2.58 -31.09 7.26
CA THR A 172 2.18 -32.00 6.20
C THR A 172 2.27 -31.30 4.84
N VAL A 173 2.55 -32.08 3.79
CA VAL A 173 2.69 -31.57 2.42
C VAL A 173 1.71 -32.30 1.52
N ASP A 174 0.85 -31.55 0.85
CA ASP A 174 0.02 -32.04 -0.23
C ASP A 174 0.64 -31.64 -1.56
N GLU A 175 1.26 -32.61 -2.24
CA GLU A 175 1.93 -32.42 -3.53
C GLU A 175 0.93 -32.19 -4.67
N LYS A 176 -0.31 -32.69 -4.54
CA LYS A 176 -1.35 -32.50 -5.57
C LYS A 176 -1.87 -31.07 -5.58
N SER A 177 -2.13 -30.52 -4.40
CA SER A 177 -2.57 -29.12 -4.25
C SER A 177 -1.42 -28.12 -4.09
N ARG A 178 -0.17 -28.61 -3.96
CA ARG A 178 1.03 -27.83 -3.66
C ARG A 178 0.84 -26.95 -2.41
N GLN A 179 0.35 -27.56 -1.34
CA GLN A 179 0.11 -26.89 -0.05
C GLN A 179 0.97 -27.51 1.05
N VAL A 180 1.35 -26.68 2.01
CA VAL A 180 2.02 -27.10 3.25
C VAL A 180 1.24 -26.53 4.42
N GLU A 181 0.86 -27.40 5.35
CA GLU A 181 0.12 -27.08 6.56
C GLU A 181 0.94 -27.48 7.79
N LEU A 182 0.98 -26.63 8.79
CA LEU A 182 1.57 -26.95 10.10
C LEU A 182 0.57 -27.79 10.89
N THR A 183 1.07 -28.79 11.61
CA THR A 183 0.29 -29.54 12.60
C THR A 183 0.29 -28.77 13.93
N GLU A 184 -0.59 -29.12 14.86
CA GLU A 184 -0.62 -28.50 16.21
C GLU A 184 0.73 -28.66 16.93
N SER A 185 1.33 -29.85 16.88
CA SER A 185 2.67 -30.09 17.43
C SER A 185 3.75 -29.28 16.71
N GLY A 186 3.61 -29.05 15.40
CA GLY A 186 4.47 -28.18 14.64
C GLY A 186 4.35 -26.72 15.04
N HIS A 187 3.14 -26.25 15.35
CA HIS A 187 2.92 -24.90 15.86
C HIS A 187 3.65 -24.68 17.17
N GLU A 188 3.45 -25.56 18.16
CA GLU A 188 4.15 -25.47 19.46
C GLU A 188 5.67 -25.48 19.27
N PHE A 189 6.17 -26.38 18.42
CA PHE A 189 7.61 -26.49 18.18
C PHE A 189 8.20 -25.25 17.48
N VAL A 190 7.48 -24.66 16.54
CA VAL A 190 7.88 -23.43 15.86
C VAL A 190 7.86 -22.24 16.85
N GLU A 191 6.83 -22.12 17.68
CA GLU A 191 6.75 -21.09 18.72
C GLU A 191 7.97 -21.16 19.65
N ASP A 192 8.28 -22.35 20.17
CA ASP A 192 9.45 -22.58 21.01
C ASP A 192 10.77 -22.18 20.33
N LEU A 193 10.91 -22.50 19.04
CA LEU A 193 12.10 -22.13 18.27
C LEU A 193 12.20 -20.62 18.05
N LEU A 194 11.08 -19.95 17.79
CA LEU A 194 11.02 -18.51 17.59
C LEU A 194 11.29 -17.75 18.90
N ILE A 195 10.77 -18.24 20.03
CA ILE A 195 11.07 -17.71 21.37
C ILE A 195 12.57 -17.83 21.67
N LYS A 196 13.18 -18.99 21.41
CA LYS A 196 14.62 -19.20 21.59
C LYS A 196 15.48 -18.25 20.74
N GLN A 197 15.00 -17.86 19.57
CA GLN A 197 15.66 -16.88 18.68
C GLN A 197 15.30 -15.43 19.00
N LYS A 198 14.48 -15.17 20.02
CA LYS A 198 13.95 -13.85 20.39
C LYS A 198 13.18 -13.17 19.25
N LEU A 199 12.55 -13.97 18.39
CA LEU A 199 11.67 -13.51 17.31
C LEU A 199 10.20 -13.48 17.74
N LEU A 200 9.86 -14.15 18.84
CA LEU A 200 8.54 -14.19 19.45
C LEU A 200 8.72 -14.00 20.97
N GLU A 201 7.84 -13.24 21.62
CA GLU A 201 7.88 -13.06 23.08
C GLU A 201 7.34 -14.31 23.81
N GLU A 202 7.84 -14.55 25.02
CA GLU A 202 7.37 -15.68 25.84
C GLU A 202 5.87 -15.55 26.14
N GLY A 203 5.12 -16.62 25.87
CA GLY A 203 3.67 -16.69 26.09
C GLY A 203 2.81 -16.06 24.97
N GLN A 204 3.43 -15.55 23.90
CA GLN A 204 2.70 -15.16 22.70
C GLN A 204 2.49 -16.34 21.77
N SER A 205 1.30 -16.43 21.17
CA SER A 205 1.02 -17.40 20.11
C SER A 205 1.38 -16.85 18.74
N LEU A 206 1.86 -17.73 17.87
CA LEU A 206 2.09 -17.50 16.45
C LEU A 206 0.79 -17.18 15.68
N TYR A 207 -0.37 -17.62 16.19
CA TYR A 207 -1.69 -17.32 15.63
C TYR A 207 -2.24 -15.95 16.02
N ALA A 208 -1.58 -15.23 16.94
CA ALA A 208 -2.03 -13.90 17.31
C ALA A 208 -2.03 -12.97 16.08
N ALA A 209 -3.02 -12.08 15.98
CA ALA A 209 -3.16 -11.16 14.84
C ALA A 209 -1.91 -10.28 14.61
N THR A 210 -1.15 -10.01 15.68
CA THR A 210 0.13 -9.28 15.64
C THR A 210 1.27 -10.07 14.98
N ASN A 211 1.18 -11.42 14.96
CA ASN A 211 2.24 -12.33 14.53
C ASN A 211 1.94 -13.00 13.18
N LEU A 212 0.87 -12.60 12.48
CA LEU A 212 0.48 -13.15 11.18
C LEU A 212 1.58 -13.03 10.12
N GLY A 213 2.39 -11.95 10.17
CA GLY A 213 3.55 -11.81 9.30
C GLY A 213 4.60 -12.90 9.55
N LEU A 214 4.89 -13.19 10.82
CA LEU A 214 5.86 -14.22 11.21
C LEU A 214 5.38 -15.62 10.78
N LEU A 215 4.10 -15.92 10.99
CA LEU A 215 3.47 -17.16 10.52
C LEU A 215 3.57 -17.30 9.00
N HIS A 216 3.30 -16.21 8.26
CA HIS A 216 3.45 -16.18 6.80
C HIS A 216 4.88 -16.53 6.37
N HIS A 217 5.90 -15.97 7.04
CA HIS A 217 7.29 -16.27 6.71
C HIS A 217 7.68 -17.73 7.00
N VAL A 218 7.16 -18.34 8.07
CA VAL A 218 7.36 -19.77 8.35
C VAL A 218 6.76 -20.63 7.24
N HIS A 219 5.51 -20.36 6.83
CA HIS A 219 4.88 -21.07 5.72
C HIS A 219 5.63 -20.86 4.40
N ALA A 220 6.10 -19.65 4.11
CA ALA A 220 6.90 -19.38 2.93
C ALA A 220 8.20 -20.20 2.93
N GLY A 221 8.88 -20.31 4.08
CA GLY A 221 10.06 -21.15 4.27
C GLY A 221 9.76 -22.63 4.03
N LEU A 222 8.69 -23.16 4.64
CA LEU A 222 8.27 -24.56 4.44
C LEU A 222 7.97 -24.88 2.98
N LYS A 223 7.24 -24.00 2.29
CA LYS A 223 6.97 -24.16 0.85
C LYS A 223 8.27 -24.14 0.04
N ALA A 224 9.19 -23.22 0.32
CA ALA A 224 10.46 -23.12 -0.37
C ALA A 224 11.32 -24.39 -0.24
N HIS A 225 11.33 -25.04 0.92
CA HIS A 225 12.10 -26.27 1.15
C HIS A 225 11.46 -27.53 0.58
N HIS A 226 10.12 -27.61 0.54
CA HIS A 226 9.42 -28.87 0.25
C HIS A 226 8.60 -28.89 -1.05
N LEU A 227 8.31 -27.74 -1.66
CA LEU A 227 7.52 -27.65 -2.89
C LEU A 227 8.27 -27.01 -4.07
N PHE A 228 9.44 -26.43 -3.82
CA PHE A 228 10.26 -25.80 -4.86
C PHE A 228 11.66 -26.41 -4.82
N ASN A 229 11.94 -27.26 -5.81
CA ASN A 229 13.23 -27.89 -5.99
C ASN A 229 14.04 -27.11 -7.02
N LYS A 230 15.31 -26.89 -6.68
CA LYS A 230 16.27 -26.31 -7.62
C LYS A 230 16.37 -27.22 -8.85
N ASP A 231 16.54 -26.60 -10.02
CA ASP A 231 16.69 -27.24 -11.32
C ASP A 231 15.42 -27.93 -11.86
N THR A 232 14.30 -27.86 -11.11
CA THR A 232 12.97 -28.29 -11.58
C THR A 232 12.00 -27.10 -11.64
N GLU A 233 11.74 -26.45 -10.50
CA GLU A 233 10.83 -25.28 -10.46
C GLU A 233 11.55 -23.95 -10.64
N TYR A 234 12.82 -23.86 -10.27
CA TYR A 234 13.60 -22.63 -10.40
C TYR A 234 15.08 -22.93 -10.63
N ILE A 235 15.75 -21.97 -11.27
CA ILE A 235 17.20 -21.96 -11.45
C ILE A 235 17.75 -20.67 -10.87
N PHE A 236 18.97 -20.72 -10.34
CA PHE A 236 19.73 -19.51 -10.09
C PHE A 236 20.41 -19.11 -11.39
N PRO A 237 20.19 -17.88 -11.90
CA PRO A 237 21.04 -17.38 -12.96
C PRO A 237 22.49 -17.43 -12.48
N GLU A 238 23.41 -17.94 -13.30
CA GLU A 238 24.83 -17.78 -13.00
C GLU A 238 25.09 -16.29 -12.81
N GLN A 239 25.56 -15.91 -11.62
CA GLN A 239 26.09 -14.57 -11.41
C GLN A 239 27.27 -14.44 -12.37
N ALA A 240 27.09 -13.73 -13.47
CA ALA A 240 28.19 -13.35 -14.34
C ALA A 240 29.29 -12.78 -13.44
N ASN A 241 30.43 -13.47 -13.38
CA ASN A 241 31.65 -13.03 -12.70
C ASN A 241 31.93 -11.57 -13.11
N ARG A 242 31.42 -10.61 -12.34
CA ARG A 242 31.92 -9.24 -12.34
C ARG A 242 33.14 -9.22 -11.43
N SER A 243 34.15 -9.97 -11.84
CA SER A 243 35.54 -9.64 -11.57
C SER A 243 35.86 -8.35 -12.32
N TYR A 244 35.49 -7.20 -11.74
CA TYR A 244 36.20 -5.96 -12.01
C TYR A 244 37.27 -5.83 -10.93
N ARG A 245 38.52 -5.86 -11.40
CA ARG A 245 39.71 -5.45 -10.67
C ARG A 245 39.58 -4.02 -10.16
#